data_AF-A0A6N1X664-F1
#
_entry.id   AF-A0A6N1X664-F1
#
_cell.length_a   1.000
_cell.length_b   1.000
_cell.length_c   1.000
_cell.angle_alpha   90.00
_cell.angle_beta   90.00
_cell.angle_gamma   90.00
#
_symmetry.space_group_name_H-M   'P 1'
#
loop_
_entity.id
_entity.type
_entity.pdbx_description
1 polymer ?
#
loop_
_entity_poly.entity_id
_entity_poly.type
_entity_poly.pdbx_seq_one_letter_code
_entity_poly.pdbx_strand_id
1 'polypeptide(L)'
;MDGWRRSLWPVAWLVLAGTLGACTSEPMKRIRSQEDFSSTATYSRLFDATPAQTCEAARRALLSQGYMINNARADLVEGQKSFQPEPEVHLQMLIRVVCVPETADHNVSLGFVTALQDRYALKKSANSASLGVGALGSVSLPFAATNDSMVKVGSETIAVDAFYENFFDLVKRFLQSEALPDE
;
A
#
# COMPACT_ATOMS: atom_id res chain seq x y z
N MET A 1 -11.80 -69.17 43.57
CA MET A 1 -11.12 -68.27 42.62
C MET A 1 -11.59 -68.66 41.25
N ASP A 2 -12.60 -67.93 40.81
CA ASP A 2 -13.39 -68.14 39.61
C ASP A 2 -12.61 -67.81 38.33
N GLY A 3 -12.90 -68.53 37.25
CA GLY A 3 -12.27 -68.34 35.95
C GLY A 3 -13.10 -68.98 34.84
N TRP A 4 -14.14 -68.27 34.46
CA TRP A 4 -15.30 -68.67 33.66
C TRP A 4 -15.00 -68.97 32.19
N ARG A 5 -15.75 -69.96 31.68
CA ARG A 5 -15.96 -70.47 30.31
C ARG A 5 -15.83 -69.46 29.15
N ARG A 6 -15.15 -69.92 28.09
CA ARG A 6 -15.59 -70.00 26.68
C ARG A 6 -16.73 -69.07 26.22
N SER A 7 -16.49 -68.27 25.18
CA SER A 7 -17.17 -68.45 23.88
C SER A 7 -16.57 -67.55 22.80
N LEU A 8 -16.41 -68.15 21.62
CA LEU A 8 -16.07 -67.52 20.34
C LEU A 8 -17.31 -66.80 19.76
N TRP A 9 -17.05 -65.67 19.11
CA TRP A 9 -17.72 -64.96 17.99
C TRP A 9 -19.17 -65.29 17.56
N PRO A 10 -19.95 -64.27 17.12
CA PRO A 10 -19.83 -63.86 15.70
C PRO A 10 -19.95 -62.35 15.38
N VAL A 11 -19.53 -62.10 14.15
CA VAL A 11 -19.54 -60.93 13.28
C VAL A 11 -20.93 -60.28 13.14
N ALA A 12 -20.92 -59.01 12.71
CA ALA A 12 -21.97 -58.26 12.01
C ALA A 12 -22.76 -57.25 12.83
N TRP A 13 -22.23 -56.02 12.91
CA TRP A 13 -23.05 -54.82 12.71
C TRP A 13 -22.26 -53.84 11.84
N LEU A 14 -22.39 -54.04 10.53
CA LEU A 14 -22.10 -53.05 9.50
C LEU A 14 -23.06 -51.85 9.66
N VAL A 15 -22.48 -50.67 9.53
CA VAL A 15 -23.00 -49.53 8.74
C VAL A 15 -24.38 -49.02 9.10
N LEU A 16 -24.45 -47.94 9.87
CA LEU A 16 -25.55 -46.98 9.75
C LEU A 16 -25.07 -45.56 10.11
N ALA A 17 -25.39 -44.61 9.21
CA ALA A 17 -25.33 -43.15 9.35
C ALA A 17 -23.97 -42.45 9.16
N GLY A 18 -23.44 -42.54 7.94
CA GLY A 18 -22.73 -41.42 7.35
C GLY A 18 -23.67 -40.26 7.01
N THR A 19 -23.09 -39.05 6.90
CA THR A 19 -23.66 -37.80 6.36
C THR A 19 -24.47 -36.91 7.30
N LEU A 20 -23.84 -36.41 8.36
CA LEU A 20 -24.13 -35.03 8.80
C LEU A 20 -23.26 -34.09 7.96
N GLY A 21 -23.92 -33.40 7.04
CA GLY A 21 -23.30 -32.53 6.06
C GLY A 21 -22.40 -31.48 6.69
N ALA A 22 -21.17 -31.41 6.19
CA ALA A 22 -20.27 -30.31 6.40
C ALA A 22 -20.87 -29.06 5.73
N CYS A 23 -21.69 -28.31 6.48
CA CYS A 23 -21.92 -26.90 6.16
C CYS A 23 -20.68 -26.13 6.61
N THR A 24 -19.61 -26.22 5.83
CA THR A 24 -18.51 -25.26 5.90
C THR A 24 -19.05 -23.96 5.32
N SER A 25 -19.69 -23.16 6.17
CA SER A 25 -19.77 -21.73 5.91
C SER A 25 -18.33 -21.26 5.83
N GLU A 26 -17.85 -20.96 4.62
CA GLU A 26 -16.60 -20.23 4.49
C GLU A 26 -16.74 -19.00 5.38
N PRO A 27 -15.85 -18.79 6.37
CA PRO A 27 -15.93 -17.62 7.19
C PRO A 27 -15.81 -16.43 6.23
N MET A 28 -16.91 -15.67 6.09
CA MET A 28 -16.90 -14.36 5.46
C MET A 28 -15.66 -13.67 6.01
N LYS A 29 -14.71 -13.39 5.11
CA LYS A 29 -13.44 -12.74 5.45
C LYS A 29 -13.84 -11.39 6.02
N ARG A 30 -14.10 -11.33 7.34
CA ARG A 30 -14.36 -10.10 8.05
C ARG A 30 -13.16 -9.26 7.72
N ILE A 31 -13.39 -8.16 7.01
CA ILE A 31 -12.42 -7.09 6.86
C ILE A 31 -12.19 -6.64 8.30
N ARG A 32 -11.19 -7.25 8.93
CA ARG A 32 -10.70 -6.84 10.24
C ARG A 32 -10.32 -5.39 10.02
N SER A 33 -10.88 -4.50 10.82
CA SER A 33 -10.47 -3.10 10.88
C SER A 33 -8.94 -3.07 10.85
N GLN A 34 -8.39 -2.64 9.71
CA GLN A 34 -6.94 -2.65 9.47
C GLN A 34 -6.26 -1.48 10.18
N GLU A 35 -7.05 -0.66 10.88
CA GLU A 35 -6.64 0.51 11.61
C GLU A 35 -6.40 0.16 13.09
N ASP A 36 -5.15 0.37 13.52
CA ASP A 36 -4.75 0.38 14.93
C ASP A 36 -4.23 1.79 15.25
N PHE A 37 -5.08 2.59 15.91
CA PHE A 37 -4.77 3.99 16.27
C PHE A 37 -3.84 4.12 17.48
N SER A 38 -3.20 3.03 17.93
CA SER A 38 -2.30 3.04 19.09
C SER A 38 -0.88 3.52 18.78
N SER A 39 -0.43 3.48 17.51
CA SER A 39 0.93 3.88 17.13
C SER A 39 0.98 5.34 16.63
N THR A 40 1.18 6.28 17.54
CA THR A 40 1.47 7.69 17.20
C THR A 40 2.89 7.90 16.69
N ALA A 41 3.79 6.92 16.91
CA ALA A 41 5.21 7.07 16.64
C ALA A 41 5.62 6.72 15.20
N THR A 42 4.92 5.89 14.44
CA THR A 42 5.45 5.50 13.10
C THR A 42 5.48 6.68 12.12
N TYR A 43 4.44 7.51 12.13
CA TYR A 43 4.21 8.53 11.10
C TYR A 43 4.60 9.95 11.52
N SER A 44 5.14 10.15 12.73
CA SER A 44 5.44 11.48 13.25
C SER A 44 6.78 11.56 14.01
N ARG A 45 7.49 12.68 13.88
CA ARG A 45 8.70 12.98 14.67
C ARG A 45 8.72 14.45 15.08
N LEU A 46 9.26 14.73 16.26
CA LEU A 46 9.58 16.07 16.70
C LEU A 46 10.88 16.56 16.06
N PHE A 47 10.91 17.86 15.76
CA PHE A 47 12.05 18.58 15.22
C PHE A 47 12.27 19.86 15.99
N ASP A 48 13.51 20.12 16.40
CA ASP A 48 13.94 21.36 17.06
C ASP A 48 14.12 22.49 16.03
N ALA A 49 13.05 22.75 15.26
CA ALA A 49 12.99 23.77 14.24
C ALA A 49 11.54 24.24 14.01
N THR A 50 11.38 25.44 13.45
CA THR A 50 10.06 25.97 13.09
C THR A 50 9.39 25.11 12.01
N PRO A 51 8.04 25.12 11.89
CA PRO A 51 7.36 24.36 10.84
C PRO A 51 7.89 24.65 9.43
N ALA A 52 8.21 25.92 9.14
CA ALA A 52 8.75 26.35 7.86
C ALA A 52 10.12 25.73 7.56
N GLN A 53 11.02 25.72 8.55
CA GLN A 53 12.34 25.10 8.42
C GLN A 53 12.24 23.58 8.26
N THR A 54 11.40 22.93 9.07
CA THR A 54 11.17 21.48 8.99
C THR A 54 10.61 21.08 7.62
N CYS A 55 9.63 21.81 7.10
CA CYS A 55 9.03 21.50 5.81
C CYS A 55 9.95 21.83 4.62
N GLU A 56 10.80 22.86 4.71
CA GLU A 56 11.84 23.11 3.70
C GLU A 56 12.93 22.03 3.74
N ALA A 57 13.36 21.58 4.92
CA ALA A 57 14.26 20.44 5.05
C ALA A 57 13.65 19.14 4.49
N ALA A 58 12.36 18.91 4.73
CA ALA A 58 11.61 17.79 4.14
C ALA A 58 11.53 17.91 2.61
N ARG A 59 11.34 19.11 2.07
CA ARG A 59 11.37 19.35 0.62
C ARG A 59 12.73 19.00 0.03
N ARG A 60 13.82 19.39 0.67
CA ARG A 60 15.19 19.02 0.24
C ARG A 60 15.42 17.52 0.34
N ALA A 61 14.95 16.87 1.40
CA ALA A 61 15.00 15.41 1.54
C ALA A 61 14.25 14.68 0.42
N LEU A 62 13.06 15.15 0.03
CA LEU A 62 12.31 14.57 -1.09
C LEU A 62 13.07 14.74 -2.41
N LEU A 63 13.59 15.94 -2.67
CA LEU A 63 14.37 16.23 -3.87
C LEU A 63 15.65 15.38 -3.94
N SER A 64 16.34 15.16 -2.82
CA SER A 64 17.57 14.34 -2.80
C SER A 64 17.30 12.87 -3.12
N GLN A 65 16.08 12.39 -2.86
CA GLN A 65 15.64 11.03 -3.20
C GLN A 65 15.02 10.93 -4.62
N GLY A 66 15.03 12.03 -5.37
CA GLY A 66 14.51 12.10 -6.74
C GLY A 66 12.97 12.16 -6.82
N TYR A 67 12.30 12.66 -5.78
CA TYR A 67 10.88 12.99 -5.86
C TYR A 67 10.70 14.33 -6.58
N MET A 68 9.69 14.40 -7.45
CA MET A 68 9.21 15.66 -8.01
C MET A 68 8.26 16.31 -7.02
N ILE A 69 8.47 17.59 -6.70
CA ILE A 69 7.60 18.32 -5.77
C ILE A 69 6.33 18.77 -6.49
N ASN A 70 5.19 18.34 -5.99
CA ASN A 70 3.88 18.69 -6.54
C ASN A 70 3.31 19.95 -5.86
N ASN A 71 3.55 20.08 -4.54
CA ASN A 71 3.05 21.17 -3.72
C ASN A 71 4.06 21.47 -2.60
N ALA A 72 4.27 22.75 -2.30
CA ALA A 72 5.15 23.19 -1.23
C ALA A 72 4.64 24.50 -0.63
N ARG A 73 4.45 24.51 0.69
CA ARG A 73 4.04 25.63 1.54
C ARG A 73 4.85 25.58 2.83
N ALA A 74 4.75 26.62 3.65
CA ALA A 74 5.48 26.69 4.92
C ALA A 74 5.13 25.57 5.91
N ASP A 75 3.95 24.95 5.78
CA ASP A 75 3.43 23.93 6.69
C ASP A 75 3.24 22.55 6.02
N LEU A 76 3.56 22.43 4.72
CA LEU A 76 3.25 21.25 3.93
C LEU A 76 4.17 21.11 2.72
N VAL A 77 4.65 19.90 2.47
CA VAL A 77 5.29 19.54 1.20
C VAL A 77 4.78 18.19 0.71
N GLU A 78 4.51 18.11 -0.59
CA GLU A 78 4.10 16.88 -1.27
C GLU A 78 5.04 16.60 -2.43
N GLY A 79 5.54 15.37 -2.49
CA GLY A 79 6.38 14.88 -3.57
C GLY A 79 5.87 13.57 -4.14
N GLN A 80 6.11 13.34 -5.42
CA GLN A 80 5.81 12.07 -6.07
C GLN A 80 7.01 11.49 -6.81
N LYS A 81 7.06 10.16 -6.89
CA LYS A 81 8.06 9.43 -7.66
C LYS A 81 7.41 8.21 -8.32
N SER A 82 7.61 8.06 -9.62
CA SER A 82 7.13 6.91 -10.38
C SER A 82 8.22 5.86 -10.48
N PHE A 83 7.81 4.59 -10.42
CA PHE A 83 8.68 3.43 -10.58
C PHE A 83 8.05 2.48 -11.59
N GLN A 84 8.88 1.87 -12.42
CA GLN A 84 8.46 0.85 -13.38
C GLN A 84 9.37 -0.38 -13.19
N PRO A 85 9.09 -1.24 -12.19
CA PRO A 85 9.91 -2.43 -11.94
C PRO A 85 9.83 -3.43 -13.09
N GLU A 86 8.65 -3.53 -13.72
CA GLU A 86 8.38 -4.39 -14.88
C GLU A 86 7.69 -3.58 -15.98
N PRO A 87 7.81 -3.95 -17.27
CA PRO A 87 7.29 -3.16 -18.38
C PRO A 87 5.79 -2.81 -18.29
N GLU A 88 4.98 -3.68 -17.68
CA GLU A 88 3.51 -3.53 -17.59
C GLU A 88 3.05 -3.06 -16.20
N VAL A 89 3.98 -2.88 -15.24
CA VAL A 89 3.69 -2.49 -13.86
C VAL A 89 4.16 -1.07 -13.62
N HIS A 90 3.20 -0.17 -13.40
CA HIS A 90 3.49 1.21 -13.02
C HIS A 90 3.15 1.41 -11.55
N LEU A 91 4.16 1.81 -10.77
CA LEU A 91 4.00 2.19 -9.37
C LEU A 91 4.22 3.68 -9.23
N GLN A 92 3.45 4.32 -8.35
CA GLN A 92 3.67 5.71 -7.98
C GLN A 92 3.70 5.82 -6.47
N MET A 93 4.76 6.40 -5.94
CA MET A 93 4.84 6.78 -4.53
C MET A 93 4.52 8.26 -4.41
N LEU A 94 3.60 8.58 -3.51
CA LEU A 94 3.31 9.94 -3.09
C LEU A 94 3.67 10.07 -1.61
N ILE A 95 4.52 11.04 -1.29
CA ILE A 95 4.86 11.38 0.09
C ILE A 95 4.29 12.76 0.37
N ARG A 96 3.54 12.86 1.46
CA ARG A 96 3.05 14.10 2.02
C ARG A 96 3.67 14.31 3.39
N VAL A 97 4.23 15.48 3.61
CA VAL A 97 4.74 15.93 4.90
C VAL A 97 3.96 17.14 5.35
N VAL A 98 3.49 17.14 6.59
CA VAL A 98 2.80 18.27 7.23
C VAL A 98 3.55 18.63 8.49
N CYS A 99 3.93 19.90 8.62
CA CYS A 99 4.69 20.40 9.76
C CYS A 99 3.77 21.31 10.60
N VAL A 100 3.56 20.95 11.86
CA VAL A 100 2.75 21.73 12.80
C VAL A 100 3.60 22.23 13.96
N PRO A 101 3.30 23.38 14.56
CA PRO A 101 3.98 23.82 15.77
C PRO A 101 3.60 22.91 16.95
N GLU A 102 4.61 22.46 17.71
CA GLU A 102 4.40 21.70 18.95
C GLU A 102 4.30 22.63 20.16
N THR A 103 5.10 23.70 20.15
CA THR A 103 5.21 24.66 21.24
C THR A 103 4.63 26.01 20.86
N ALA A 104 4.18 26.78 21.85
CA ALA A 104 3.56 28.10 21.64
C ALA A 104 4.54 29.15 21.10
N ASP A 105 5.84 28.94 21.27
CA ASP A 105 6.91 29.77 20.72
C ASP A 105 7.31 29.34 19.28
N HIS A 106 6.68 28.30 18.74
CA HIS A 106 6.87 27.78 17.37
C HIS A 106 8.30 27.36 17.03
N ASN A 107 9.19 27.21 18.02
CA ASN A 107 10.58 26.80 17.81
C ASN A 107 10.74 25.28 17.67
N VAL A 108 9.74 24.51 18.11
CA VAL A 108 9.66 23.06 17.91
C VAL A 108 8.46 22.75 17.05
N SER A 109 8.62 21.81 16.13
CA SER A 109 7.56 21.33 15.27
C SER A 109 7.41 19.82 15.30
N LEU A 110 6.19 19.35 15.09
CA LEU A 110 5.86 17.96 14.87
C LEU A 110 5.64 17.76 13.36
N GLY A 111 6.46 16.92 12.75
CA GLY A 111 6.35 16.57 11.33
C GLY A 111 5.60 15.25 11.16
N PHE A 112 4.47 15.29 10.47
CA PHE A 112 3.69 14.11 10.08
C PHE A 112 4.00 13.72 8.64
N VAL A 113 4.34 12.47 8.40
CA VAL A 113 4.68 11.93 7.08
C VAL A 113 3.71 10.82 6.72
N THR A 114 3.14 10.90 5.52
CA THR A 114 2.31 9.85 4.94
C THR A 114 2.87 9.47 3.59
N ALA A 115 3.17 8.20 3.40
CA ALA A 115 3.59 7.65 2.12
C ALA A 115 2.52 6.70 1.56
N LEU A 116 1.99 7.03 0.39
CA LEU A 116 1.05 6.21 -0.36
C LEU A 116 1.77 5.59 -1.55
N GLN A 117 1.51 4.31 -1.79
CA GLN A 117 1.95 3.61 -2.99
C GLN A 117 0.72 3.21 -3.81
N ASP A 118 0.60 3.81 -4.98
CA ASP A 118 -0.40 3.47 -5.97
C ASP A 118 0.18 2.46 -6.96
N ARG A 119 -0.58 1.39 -7.22
CA ARG A 119 -0.25 0.38 -8.24
C ARG A 119 -1.24 0.51 -9.39
N TYR A 120 -0.73 0.57 -10.60
CA TYR A 120 -1.52 0.61 -11.82
C TYR A 120 -1.21 -0.61 -12.67
N ALA A 121 -2.26 -1.22 -13.23
CA ALA A 121 -2.15 -2.29 -14.20
C ALA A 121 -2.78 -1.85 -15.53
N LEU A 122 -2.23 -2.37 -16.62
CA LEU A 122 -2.78 -2.16 -17.96
C LEU A 122 -4.01 -3.05 -18.15
N LYS A 123 -5.18 -2.44 -18.31
CA LYS A 123 -6.39 -3.19 -18.66
C LYS A 123 -6.49 -3.29 -20.17
N LYS A 124 -6.17 -4.47 -20.72
CA LYS A 124 -6.27 -4.75 -22.15
C LYS A 124 -7.75 -4.89 -22.54
N SER A 125 -8.31 -3.88 -23.22
CA SER A 125 -9.67 -3.93 -23.76
C SER A 125 -9.62 -4.37 -25.23
N ALA A 126 -10.10 -5.59 -25.52
CA ALA A 126 -10.30 -6.06 -26.89
C ALA A 126 -11.67 -5.59 -27.38
N ASN A 127 -11.72 -4.49 -28.12
CA ASN A 127 -12.96 -4.00 -28.73
C ASN A 127 -13.03 -4.55 -30.16
N SER A 128 -13.74 -5.67 -30.35
CA SER A 128 -13.94 -6.28 -31.66
C SER A 128 -15.07 -5.57 -32.41
N ALA A 129 -14.75 -4.82 -33.46
CA ALA A 129 -15.76 -4.30 -34.38
C ALA A 129 -16.11 -5.37 -35.42
N SER A 130 -17.30 -5.96 -35.33
CA SER A 130 -17.83 -6.86 -36.36
C SER A 130 -18.47 -6.05 -37.49
N LEU A 131 -17.84 -6.04 -38.65
CA LEU A 131 -18.44 -5.56 -39.89
C LEU A 131 -19.21 -6.70 -40.55
N GLY A 132 -20.53 -6.62 -40.55
CA GLY A 132 -21.40 -7.57 -41.26
C GLY A 132 -21.42 -7.28 -42.75
N VAL A 133 -20.79 -8.13 -43.55
CA VAL A 133 -20.96 -8.19 -45.01
C VAL A 133 -21.98 -9.28 -45.33
N GLY A 134 -23.05 -8.90 -46.03
CA GLY A 134 -24.16 -9.80 -46.35
C GLY A 134 -23.76 -11.02 -47.19
N ALA A 135 -24.57 -12.07 -47.06
CA ALA A 135 -24.67 -13.29 -47.86
C ALA A 135 -23.45 -14.22 -47.99
N LEU A 136 -22.22 -13.83 -47.62
CA LEU A 136 -21.02 -14.68 -47.83
C LEU A 136 -20.01 -14.55 -46.68
N GLY A 137 -20.39 -14.99 -45.48
CA GLY A 137 -19.45 -15.27 -44.38
C GLY A 137 -18.78 -14.05 -43.74
N SER A 138 -18.81 -13.99 -42.41
CA SER A 138 -18.10 -12.99 -41.63
C SER A 138 -16.59 -13.23 -41.69
N VAL A 139 -15.82 -12.24 -42.14
CA VAL A 139 -14.36 -12.24 -41.99
C VAL A 139 -14.00 -11.35 -40.81
N SER A 140 -13.67 -11.97 -39.67
CA SER A 140 -13.10 -11.26 -38.51
C SER A 140 -11.59 -11.12 -38.71
N LEU A 141 -11.12 -9.94 -39.11
CA LEU A 141 -9.70 -9.60 -39.05
C LEU A 141 -9.39 -9.04 -37.65
N PRO A 142 -8.57 -9.71 -36.83
CA PRO A 142 -8.15 -9.16 -35.55
C PRO A 142 -7.12 -8.06 -35.80
N PHE A 143 -7.57 -6.82 -35.88
CA PHE A 143 -6.68 -5.67 -35.75
C PHE A 143 -6.46 -5.41 -34.26
N ALA A 144 -5.28 -5.78 -33.76
CA ALA A 144 -4.87 -5.53 -32.38
C ALA A 144 -4.52 -4.04 -32.19
N ALA A 145 -5.54 -3.19 -32.07
CA ALA A 145 -5.37 -1.86 -31.49
C ALA A 145 -5.56 -1.99 -29.97
N THR A 146 -4.47 -2.24 -29.24
CA THR A 146 -4.46 -2.21 -27.77
C THR A 146 -4.61 -0.78 -27.29
N ASN A 147 -5.82 -0.39 -26.90
CA ASN A 147 -6.01 0.79 -26.07
C ASN A 147 -5.65 0.41 -24.64
N ASP A 148 -4.38 0.61 -24.28
CA ASP A 148 -3.89 0.39 -22.94
C ASP A 148 -4.34 1.54 -22.04
N SER A 149 -5.44 1.35 -21.30
CA SER A 149 -5.88 2.30 -20.28
C SER A 149 -5.26 1.91 -18.93
N MET A 150 -4.55 2.85 -18.31
CA MET A 150 -4.01 2.69 -16.96
C MET A 150 -5.15 2.80 -15.95
N VAL A 151 -5.50 1.70 -15.27
CA VAL A 151 -6.51 1.69 -14.20
C VAL A 151 -5.79 1.52 -12.88
N LYS A 152 -6.08 2.37 -11.89
CA LYS A 152 -5.57 2.23 -10.53
C LYS A 152 -6.12 0.93 -9.93
N VAL A 153 -5.26 -0.04 -9.68
CA VAL A 153 -5.64 -1.38 -9.19
C VAL A 153 -5.43 -1.55 -7.69
N GLY A 154 -4.67 -0.65 -7.05
CA GLY A 154 -4.49 -0.63 -5.61
C GLY A 154 -3.84 0.67 -5.12
N SER A 155 -4.09 1.01 -3.86
CA SER A 155 -3.51 2.14 -3.14
C SER A 155 -3.25 1.66 -1.73
N GLU A 156 -2.00 1.70 -1.27
CA GLU A 156 -1.63 1.22 0.06
C GLU A 156 -0.74 2.25 0.75
N THR A 157 -1.03 2.51 2.02
CA THR A 157 -0.12 3.29 2.88
C THR A 157 1.08 2.43 3.23
N ILE A 158 2.28 2.95 3.02
CA ILE A 158 3.50 2.28 3.45
C ILE A 158 3.53 2.30 4.99
N ALA A 159 3.57 1.11 5.60
CA ALA A 159 3.62 0.90 7.05
C ALA A 159 4.95 0.28 7.51
N VAL A 160 6.06 0.61 6.83
CA VAL A 160 7.40 0.09 7.14
C VAL A 160 8.14 1.10 8.00
N ASP A 161 8.40 0.78 9.27
CA ASP A 161 9.05 1.72 10.21
C ASP A 161 10.40 2.23 9.69
N ALA A 162 11.24 1.33 9.16
CA ALA A 162 12.55 1.70 8.63
C ALA A 162 12.47 2.73 7.48
N PHE A 163 11.38 2.74 6.70
CA PHE A 163 11.19 3.76 5.66
C PHE A 163 11.06 5.15 6.29
N TYR A 164 10.23 5.28 7.34
CA TYR A 164 10.01 6.55 8.02
C TYR A 164 11.26 7.01 8.77
N GLU A 165 11.95 6.13 9.49
CA GLU A 165 13.20 6.50 10.19
C GLU A 165 14.25 7.07 9.23
N ASN A 166 14.49 6.38 8.10
CA ASN A 166 15.43 6.85 7.10
C ASN A 166 15.03 8.20 6.50
N PHE A 167 13.72 8.42 6.29
CA PHE A 167 13.22 9.71 5.82
C PHE A 167 13.44 10.82 6.85
N PHE A 168 13.07 10.57 8.11
CA PHE A 168 13.24 11.53 9.20
C PHE A 168 14.70 11.87 9.45
N ASP A 169 15.61 10.90 9.32
CA ASP A 169 17.05 11.14 9.42
C ASP A 169 17.61 11.96 8.25
N LEU A 170 17.00 11.91 7.06
CA LEU A 170 17.32 12.85 5.98
C LEU A 170 16.86 14.26 6.32
N VAL A 171 15.64 14.43 6.84
CA VAL A 171 15.13 15.75 7.25
C VAL A 171 16.05 16.39 8.30
N LYS A 172 16.43 15.63 9.34
CA LYS A 172 17.36 16.11 10.38
C LYS A 172 18.71 16.55 9.80
N ARG A 173 19.26 15.81 8.85
CA ARG A 173 20.52 16.19 8.19
C ARG A 173 20.42 17.51 7.43
N PHE A 174 19.31 17.75 6.73
CA PHE A 174 19.10 19.03 6.04
C PHE A 174 18.88 20.19 7.00
N LEU A 175 18.22 19.97 8.15
CA LEU A 175 18.12 20.98 9.20
C LEU A 175 19.49 21.35 9.78
N GLN A 176 20.34 20.35 10.06
CA GLN A 176 21.69 20.57 10.58
C GLN A 176 22.59 21.31 9.59
N SER A 177 22.47 21.02 8.29
CA SER A 177 23.26 21.71 7.26
C SER A 177 22.96 23.21 7.14
N GLU A 178 21.75 23.65 7.52
CA GLU A 178 21.35 25.06 7.48
C GLU A 178 21.75 25.82 8.76
N ALA A 179 21.99 25.10 9.85
CA ALA A 179 22.38 25.67 11.14
C ALA A 179 23.87 25.97 11.26
N LEU A 180 24.71 25.43 10.36
CA LEU A 180 26.15 25.70 10.33
C LEU A 180 26.41 26.96 9.50
N PRO A 181 26.91 28.06 10.09
CA PRO A 181 27.40 29.19 9.32
C PRO A 181 28.62 28.72 8.51
N ASP A 182 28.67 29.08 7.22
CA ASP A 182 29.85 28.86 6.37
C ASP A 182 31.08 29.50 7.06
N GLU A 183 32.05 28.66 7.50
CA GLU A 183 33.36 29.13 7.99
C GLU A 183 34.22 29.71 6.86
#